data_AF-A0A1W9TM61-F1
#
_entry.id   AF-A0A1W9TM61-F1
#
_cell.length_a   1.000
_cell.length_b   1.000
_cell.length_c   1.000
_cell.angle_alpha   90.00
_cell.angle_beta   90.00
_cell.angle_gamma   90.00
#
_symmetry.space_group_name_H-M   'P 1'
#
loop_
_entity.id
_entity.type
_entity.pdbx_description
1 polymer ?
#
loop_
_entity_poly.entity_id
_entity_poly.type
_entity_poly.pdbx_seq_one_letter_code
_entity_poly.pdbx_strand_id
1 'polypeptide(L)' 'MDFLQLKYFRELAYSQHVTELAEKLHISQPSLSITISKLEKELGIKLFDIEKIRKFQIFIHIIFICFILVQDNF' A
#
# COMPACT_ATOMS: atom_id res chain seq x y z
N MET A 1 9.28 -9.03 -4.55
CA MET A 1 7.93 -9.09 -3.98
C MET A 1 7.94 -9.96 -2.74
N ASP A 2 7.61 -9.36 -1.59
CA ASP A 2 7.50 -10.04 -0.30
C ASP A 2 6.04 -9.96 0.19
N PHE A 3 5.52 -11.04 0.77
CA PHE A 3 4.14 -11.13 1.25
C PHE A 3 3.81 -10.02 2.27
N LEU A 4 4.80 -9.60 3.05
CA LEU A 4 4.62 -8.52 4.03
C LEU A 4 4.29 -7.18 3.35
N GLN A 5 4.91 -6.89 2.20
CA GLN A 5 4.67 -5.68 1.43
C GLN A 5 3.24 -5.65 0.89
N LEU A 6 2.76 -6.78 0.36
CA LEU A 6 1.40 -6.93 -0.13
C LEU A 6 0.36 -6.83 0.99
N LYS A 7 0.65 -7.42 2.16
CA LYS A 7 -0.21 -7.31 3.34
C LYS A 7 -0.35 -5.85 3.77
N TYR A 8 0.76 -5.12 3.87
CA TYR A 8 0.75 -3.71 4.27
C TYR A 8 0.05 -2.84 3.24
N PHE A 9 0.30 -3.07 1.95
CA PHE A 9 -0.40 -2.42 0.86
C PHE A 9 -1.90 -2.63 0.92
N ARG A 10 -2.35 -3.87 1.11
CA ARG A 10 -3.76 -4.21 1.25
C ARG A 10 -4.39 -3.46 2.41
N GLU A 11 -3.78 -3.51 3.59
CA GLU A 11 -4.30 -2.79 4.76
C GLU A 11 -4.31 -1.27 4.54
N LEU A 12 -3.30 -0.71 3.86
CA LEU A 12 -3.25 0.70 3.47
C LEU A 12 -4.33 1.11 2.48
N ALA A 13 -4.69 0.22 1.55
CA ALA A 13 -5.79 0.45 0.62
C ALA A 13 -7.14 0.56 1.33
N TYR A 14 -7.28 -0.11 2.48
CA TYR A 14 -8.49 -0.04 3.33
C TYR A 14 -8.42 1.05 4.40
N SER A 15 -7.23 1.43 4.86
CA SER A 15 -7.02 2.43 5.91
C SER A 15 -6.91 3.85 5.34
N GLN A 16 -7.62 4.81 5.93
CA GLN A 16 -7.56 6.21 5.52
C GLN A 16 -6.29 6.94 6.00
N HIS A 17 -5.61 6.39 7.01
CA HIS A 17 -4.46 7.03 7.66
C HIS A 17 -3.27 6.08 7.81
N VAL A 18 -2.11 6.48 7.27
CA VAL A 18 -0.83 5.76 7.41
C VAL A 18 -0.42 5.62 8.89
N THR A 19 -0.67 6.66 9.69
CA THR A 19 -0.37 6.69 11.12
C THR A 19 -1.14 5.62 11.87
N GLU A 20 -2.44 5.53 11.63
CA GLU A 20 -3.32 4.54 12.26
C GLU A 20 -2.90 3.11 11.86
N LEU A 21 -2.52 2.91 10.60
CA LEU A 21 -2.02 1.60 10.18
C LEU A 21 -0.67 1.25 10.83
N ALA A 22 0.24 2.21 10.91
CA ALA A 22 1.55 2.00 11.54
C ALA A 22 1.38 1.61 13.03
N GLU A 23 0.47 2.28 13.73
CA GLU A 23 0.09 1.94 15.11
C GLU A 23 -0.54 0.54 15.20
N LYS A 24 -1.50 0.22 14.33
CA LYS A 24 -2.16 -1.10 14.26
C LYS A 24 -1.19 -2.24 13.98
N LEU A 25 -0.19 -1.99 13.14
CA LEU A 25 0.86 -2.96 12.80
C LEU A 25 2.03 -2.96 13.79
N HIS A 26 2.01 -2.08 14.81
CA HIS A 26 3.10 -1.88 15.76
C HIS A 26 4.46 -1.60 15.11
N ILE A 27 4.45 -0.82 14.02
CA ILE A 27 5.65 -0.39 13.30
C ILE A 27 5.73 1.14 13.25
N SER A 28 6.92 1.66 12.97
CA SER A 28 7.07 3.10 12.73
C SER A 28 6.52 3.47 11.35
N GLN A 29 5.91 4.64 11.23
CA GLN A 29 5.50 5.23 9.95
C GLN A 29 6.61 5.23 8.88
N PRO A 30 7.88 5.59 9.18
CA PRO A 30 8.95 5.49 8.18
C PRO A 30 9.22 4.06 7.74
N SER A 31 9.08 3.05 8.62
CA SER A 31 9.23 1.65 8.22
C SER A 31 8.13 1.20 7.26
N LEU A 32 6.89 1.61 7.53
CA LEU A 32 5.75 1.39 6.62
C LEU A 32 5.98 2.06 5.27
N SER A 33 6.41 3.33 5.27
CA SER A 33 6.75 4.11 4.07
C SER A 33 7.81 3.42 3.21
N ILE A 34 8.93 3.01 3.80
CA ILE A 34 10.02 2.31 3.10
C ILE A 34 9.51 1.00 2.47
N THR A 35 8.66 0.28 3.19
CA THR A 35 8.12 -1.00 2.71
C THR A 35 7.22 -0.81 1.49
N ILE A 36 6.39 0.22 1.51
CA ILE A 36 5.50 0.57 0.41
C ILE A 36 6.28 1.15 -0.78
N SER A 37 7.25 2.03 -0.56
CA SER A 37 8.09 2.54 -1.65
C SER A 37 8.92 1.47 -2.33
N LYS A 38 9.31 0.41 -1.61
CA LYS A 38 9.92 -0.79 -2.23
C LYS A 38 8.92 -1.49 -3.15
N LEU A 39 7.69 -1.71 -2.69
CA LEU A 39 6.62 -2.31 -3.51
C LEU A 39 6.34 -1.49 -4.77
N GLU A 40 6.22 -0.16 -4.62
CA GLU A 40 6.03 0.78 -5.73
C GLU A 40 7.17 0.71 -6.75
N LYS A 41 8.41 0.66 -6.27
CA LYS A 41 9.59 0.54 -7.13
C LYS A 41 9.61 -0.79 -7.88
N GLU A 42 9.20 -1.88 -7.25
CA GLU A 42 9.11 -3.18 -7.90
C GLU A 42 7.97 -3.25 -8.92
N LEU A 43 6.84 -2.60 -8.66
CA LEU A 43 5.72 -2.50 -9.61
C LEU A 43 5.95 -1.45 -10.71
N GLY A 44 6.94 -0.56 -10.54
CA GLY A 44 7.21 0.55 -11.45
C GLY A 44 6.14 1.65 -11.44
N ILE A 45 5.29 1.69 -10.42
CA ILE A 45 4.17 2.63 -10.29
C ILE A 45 4.16 3.25 -8.90
N LYS A 46 3.79 4.53 -8.82
CA LYS A 46 3.63 5.24 -7.56
C LYS A 46 2.17 5.13 -7.11
N LEU A 47 1.94 4.56 -5.93
CA LEU A 47 0.62 4.22 -5.39
C LEU A 47 0.20 5.20 -4.29
N PHE A 48 1.15 5.81 -3.56
CA PHE A 48 0.89 6.75 -2.48
C PHE A 48 1.87 7.94 -2.49
N ASP A 49 1.38 9.12 -2.14
CA ASP A 49 2.20 10.29 -1.83
C ASP A 49 2.34 10.43 -0.30
N ILE A 50 3.46 9.94 0.22
CA ILE A 50 3.70 9.80 1.66
C ILE A 50 3.96 11.16 2.34
N GLU A 51 4.42 12.18 1.60
CA GLU A 51 4.67 13.54 2.12
C GLU A 51 3.41 14.41 2.25
N LYS A 52 2.39 14.16 1.43
CA LYS A 52 1.12 14.90 1.43
C LYS A 52 0.00 13.89 1.42
N ILE A 53 -0.38 13.41 2.61
CA ILE A 53 -1.54 12.57 2.84
C ILE A 53 -2.83 13.40 2.63
N ARG A 54 -3.05 13.86 1.41
CA ARG A 54 -4.28 14.51 0.97
C ARG A 54 -4.47 14.21 -0.51
N LYS A 55 -5.51 13.42 -0.77
CA LYS A 55 -6.08 12.96 -2.04
C LYS A 55 -5.56 11.62 -2.56
N PHE A 56 -6.35 10.61 -2.21
CA PHE A 56 -6.76 9.50 -3.09
C PHE A 56 -6.84 9.97 -4.55
N GLN A 57 -5.87 9.56 -5.38
CA GLN A 57 -5.97 9.71 -6.83
C GLN A 57 -5.70 8.38 -7.55
N ILE A 58 -6.05 7.24 -6.97
CA ILE A 58 -5.83 5.92 -7.60
C ILE A 58 -7.06 4.97 -7.47
N PHE A 59 -8.27 5.49 -7.23
CA PHE A 59 -9.49 4.65 -7.12
C PHE A 59 -9.75 3.74 -8.35
N ILE A 60 -9.20 4.07 -9.53
CA ILE A 60 -9.37 3.30 -10.77
C ILE A 60 -8.28 2.22 -10.98
N HIS A 61 -7.02 2.48 -10.59
CA HIS A 61 -5.92 1.53 -10.81
C HIS A 61 -5.81 0.46 -9.70
N ILE A 62 -6.21 0.80 -8.46
CA ILE A 62 -6.24 -0.16 -7.35
C ILE A 62 -7.25 -1.27 -7.58
N ILE A 63 -8.42 -1.02 -8.20
CA ILE A 63 -9.37 -2.10 -8.54
C ILE A 63 -8.75 -3.07 -9.55
N PHE A 64 -8.00 -2.56 -10.54
CA PHE A 64 -7.37 -3.39 -11.56
C PHE A 64 -6.21 -4.23 -11.00
N ILE A 65 -5.41 -3.66 -10.08
CA ILE A 65 -4.35 -4.39 -9.38
C ILE A 65 -4.92 -5.36 -8.34
N CYS A 66 -6.00 -5.00 -7.62
CA CYS A 66 -6.71 -5.95 -6.76
C CYS A 66 -7.32 -7.08 -7.57
N PHE A 67 -7.85 -6.82 -8.77
CA PHE A 67 -8.34 -7.86 -9.67
C PHE A 67 -7.20 -8.80 -10.11
N ILE A 68 -6.03 -8.25 -10.47
CA ILE A 68 -4.84 -9.05 -10.80
C ILE A 68 -4.31 -9.85 -9.59
N LEU A 69 -4.25 -9.25 -8.39
CA LEU A 69 -3.67 -9.91 -7.20
C LEU A 69 -4.63 -10.89 -6.51
N VAL A 70 -5.94 -10.75 -6.70
CA VAL A 70 -6.96 -11.67 -6.14
C VAL A 70 -7.16 -12.91 -7.04
N GLN A 71 -6.81 -12.85 -8.32
CA GLN A 71 -7.01 -13.97 -9.25
C GLN A 71 -5.97 -15.11 -9.14
N ASP A 72 -4.90 -14.94 -8.37
CA ASP A 72 -3.90 -16.01 -8.12
C ASP A 72 -4.21 -16.87 -6.88
N ASN A 73 -5.41 -16.78 -6.29
CA ASN A 73 -5.86 -17.67 -5.20
C ASN A 73 -7.24 -18.33 -5.43
N PHE A 74 -7.65 -18.53 -6.69
CA PHE A 74 -8.65 -19.54 -7.05
C PHE A 74 -8.44 -20.09 -8.46
#